data_AF-A0A4V1XIK1-F1
#
_entry.id   AF-A0A4V1XIK1-F1
#
_cell.length_a   1.000
_cell.length_b   1.000
_cell.length_c   1.000
_cell.angle_alpha   90.00
_cell.angle_beta   90.00
_cell.angle_gamma   90.00
#
_symmetry.space_group_name_H-M   'P 1'
#
loop_
_entity.id
_entity.type
_entity.pdbx_description
1 polymer ?
#
loop_
_entity_poly.entity_id
_entity_poly.type
_entity_poly.pdbx_seq_one_letter_code
_entity_poly.pdbx_strand_id
1 'polypeptide(L)'
;MKATFAAATAAALVGTTAAGTLHYRHGHDVFHGLLKKNHTNGTETCGCTTIYSTYYGEPTLVMPPPPPPAPTTSSSEVAPVTSSSPVPTTYEKTVIVVPTPVPHTPTTTGVVTYPAETVILTEETTVCVPSTTKVPSGTNTIGGVTTIVTTATTVTCPYPTVETSEGVVTSVIKTTEYVCPSEGTYTIAPTTTYVEEETDVVVPTITSYPPGTYTQPEVVTTITDTKTVVYCPFEPVKPTTTSAAEPTYSPEPTTSEEPVPTYPATSPEPEPTYPATSPEPEPTSYPATSKEPVPTSYPATSEEPIPTSYPATSPEPKPTTAKPTPSAYPTSNPPKPKPTGELGGDTPGMPWATTYTPYEPETGLCMSKEDVEKDIEDLASKGIKVLRTYSTDCNTLEYVGDACEKYGIQMMVGVFVDGPGCTVGDSKIAEQITALKNWGKWEMVPLIVVGNEAVINGFCTAQQVAELIETCKHEFSGYTGPFTTAETVNIWQQEDAKAYLCPVVDVIGTNAHAFFNSETSASEAGKFVKSQLDLVSSICGDKEGIVLETGWPSQGTSLGKAVAGTTEQAIAIKSIVEECGDKAVLFSLYDDKWKSSATQCGVCEQHWGIKHILDLGL
;
A
#
# COMPACT_ATOMS: atom_id res chain seq x y z
N MET A 1 -60.55 -16.86 33.77
CA MET A 1 -60.07 -18.12 34.39
C MET A 1 -58.55 -18.05 34.53
N LYS A 2 -57.93 -18.76 35.48
CA LYS A 2 -56.48 -18.76 35.74
C LYS A 2 -55.77 -19.89 34.97
N ALA A 3 -54.55 -19.64 34.47
CA ALA A 3 -53.38 -20.55 34.45
C ALA A 3 -52.24 -19.82 33.67
N THR A 4 -51.08 -19.42 34.23
CA THR A 4 -49.90 -20.10 34.83
C THR A 4 -48.95 -20.84 33.86
N PHE A 5 -47.74 -20.26 33.72
CA PHE A 5 -46.38 -20.85 33.64
C PHE A 5 -46.14 -22.19 32.91
N ALA A 6 -45.15 -22.21 31.98
CA ALA A 6 -43.81 -22.77 32.20
C ALA A 6 -42.92 -22.66 30.94
N ALA A 7 -41.59 -22.78 31.10
CA ALA A 7 -40.59 -22.63 30.04
C ALA A 7 -40.11 -23.98 29.46
N ALA A 8 -39.51 -23.95 28.27
CA ALA A 8 -38.57 -24.97 27.80
C ALA A 8 -37.58 -24.41 26.75
N THR A 9 -36.30 -24.64 26.98
CA THR A 9 -35.16 -24.33 26.09
C THR A 9 -34.97 -25.40 25.00
N ALA A 10 -34.57 -24.99 23.80
CA ALA A 10 -33.87 -25.83 22.84
C ALA A 10 -32.87 -24.97 22.05
N ALA A 11 -31.69 -25.49 21.77
CA ALA A 11 -30.55 -24.73 21.25
C ALA A 11 -29.93 -25.36 19.99
N ALA A 12 -29.06 -24.56 19.36
CA ALA A 12 -27.93 -24.94 18.50
C ALA A 12 -28.19 -25.29 17.02
N LEU A 13 -27.11 -25.06 16.24
CA LEU A 13 -26.83 -25.43 14.84
C LEU A 13 -27.52 -24.62 13.74
N VAL A 14 -26.91 -23.51 13.31
CA VAL A 14 -26.35 -23.24 11.96
C VAL A 14 -25.31 -22.11 12.11
N GLY A 15 -24.14 -22.14 11.44
CA GLY A 15 -23.35 -20.91 11.24
C GLY A 15 -21.82 -20.97 11.16
N THR A 16 -21.15 -22.12 11.25
CA THR A 16 -19.67 -22.19 11.17
C THR A 16 -19.16 -22.18 9.72
N THR A 17 -19.16 -21.01 9.06
CA THR A 17 -18.38 -20.76 7.81
C THR A 17 -18.06 -19.26 7.65
N ALA A 18 -17.02 -18.78 8.34
CA ALA A 18 -16.45 -17.45 8.13
C ALA A 18 -14.97 -17.41 8.57
N ALA A 19 -14.15 -18.29 7.99
CA ALA A 19 -12.69 -18.26 8.11
C ALA A 19 -12.11 -18.28 6.70
N GLY A 20 -11.58 -17.14 6.24
CA GLY A 20 -11.19 -16.96 4.83
C GLY A 20 -10.82 -15.54 4.40
N THR A 21 -10.97 -14.54 5.26
CA THR A 21 -10.38 -13.21 5.04
C THR A 21 -9.09 -13.14 5.85
N LEU A 22 -7.93 -13.20 5.19
CA LEU A 22 -6.63 -13.02 5.83
C LEU A 22 -6.59 -11.65 6.53
N HIS A 23 -6.36 -11.66 7.84
CA HIS A 23 -6.39 -10.47 8.68
C HIS A 23 -5.18 -9.58 8.41
N TYR A 24 -5.28 -8.66 7.45
CA TYR A 24 -4.33 -7.54 7.28
C TYR A 24 -4.57 -6.46 8.36
N ARG A 25 -4.40 -6.83 9.63
CA ARG A 25 -4.64 -5.95 10.77
C ARG A 25 -3.35 -5.71 11.56
N HIS A 26 -3.11 -4.46 11.94
CA HIS A 26 -2.03 -4.05 12.85
C HIS A 26 -0.59 -4.32 12.36
N GLY A 27 -0.32 -4.15 11.06
CA GLY A 27 1.03 -4.16 10.49
C GLY A 27 1.54 -2.75 10.19
N HIS A 28 2.72 -2.37 10.69
CA HIS A 28 3.34 -1.05 10.51
C HIS A 28 3.99 -0.83 9.11
N ASP A 29 3.52 -1.52 8.07
CA ASP A 29 4.17 -1.55 6.75
C ASP A 29 4.27 -0.18 6.05
N VAL A 30 3.46 0.80 6.49
CA VAL A 30 3.25 2.08 5.78
C VAL A 30 4.08 3.26 6.34
N PHE A 31 4.85 3.08 7.42
CA PHE A 31 5.68 4.14 8.03
C PHE A 31 6.70 4.82 7.08
N HIS A 32 6.95 4.26 5.88
CA HIS A 32 8.02 4.72 4.96
C HIS A 32 7.57 5.16 3.56
N GLY A 33 6.26 5.32 3.32
CA GLY A 33 5.76 5.95 2.09
C GLY A 33 6.25 7.40 1.90
N LEU A 34 6.55 8.11 3.00
CA LEU A 34 6.98 9.51 2.98
C LEU A 34 8.50 9.71 3.10
N LEU A 35 9.23 8.79 3.73
CA LEU A 35 10.70 8.90 3.88
C LEU A 35 11.48 8.57 2.59
N LYS A 36 10.90 7.79 1.67
CA LYS A 36 11.51 7.55 0.34
C LYS A 36 11.35 8.69 -0.67
N LYS A 37 10.77 9.84 -0.27
CA LYS A 37 10.63 11.01 -1.17
C LYS A 37 11.80 12.00 -1.13
N ASN A 38 12.84 11.77 -0.32
CA ASN A 38 13.91 12.77 -0.12
C ASN A 38 15.34 12.23 0.13
N HIS A 39 15.71 11.03 -0.35
CA HIS A 39 17.12 10.64 -0.45
C HIS A 39 17.42 9.77 -1.68
N THR A 40 17.84 10.41 -2.77
CA THR A 40 18.70 9.80 -3.80
C THR A 40 20.14 10.24 -3.53
N ASN A 41 21.04 9.26 -3.36
CA ASN A 41 22.48 9.53 -3.26
C ASN A 41 23.06 9.62 -4.69
N GLY A 42 23.77 10.70 -5.03
CA GLY A 42 24.21 10.90 -6.41
C GLY A 42 25.10 12.12 -6.67
N THR A 43 26.28 12.16 -6.04
CA THR A 43 27.47 12.97 -6.42
C THR A 43 27.34 14.50 -6.50
N GLU A 44 28.33 15.18 -5.91
CA GLU A 44 28.42 16.64 -5.83
C GLU A 44 28.38 17.34 -7.20
N THR A 45 27.42 18.25 -7.39
CA THR A 45 27.57 19.41 -8.26
C THR A 45 27.03 20.66 -7.56
N CYS A 46 27.83 21.72 -7.55
CA CYS A 46 27.52 22.95 -6.80
C CYS A 46 26.45 23.78 -7.52
N GLY A 47 25.19 23.65 -7.11
CA GLY A 47 24.06 24.45 -7.60
C GLY A 47 23.65 25.54 -6.61
N CYS A 48 23.91 26.81 -6.94
CA CYS A 48 23.45 27.94 -6.11
C CYS A 48 21.96 28.23 -6.33
N THR A 49 21.11 27.84 -5.38
CA THR A 49 19.69 28.24 -5.38
C THR A 49 19.55 29.68 -4.90
N THR A 50 19.11 30.60 -5.76
CA THR A 50 18.72 31.95 -5.34
C THR A 50 17.26 31.92 -4.89
N ILE A 51 17.04 32.11 -3.58
CA ILE A 51 15.70 32.32 -3.01
C ILE A 51 15.54 33.81 -2.78
N TYR A 52 14.54 34.43 -3.42
CA TYR A 52 14.10 35.78 -3.10
C TYR A 52 12.86 35.73 -2.20
N SER A 53 12.89 36.49 -1.12
CA SER A 53 11.76 36.71 -0.22
C SER A 53 11.64 38.20 0.05
N THR A 54 10.54 38.80 -0.40
CA THR A 54 10.30 40.24 -0.24
C THR A 54 9.68 40.50 1.13
N TYR A 55 10.46 41.09 2.04
CA TYR A 55 9.98 41.54 3.34
C TYR A 55 9.66 43.03 3.32
N TYR A 56 8.54 43.42 3.92
CA TYR A 56 8.19 44.82 4.20
C TYR A 56 8.39 45.11 5.68
N GLY A 57 9.24 46.08 6.00
CA GLY A 57 9.53 46.52 7.37
C GLY A 57 10.54 47.66 7.39
N GLU A 58 10.53 48.48 8.44
CA GLU A 58 11.48 49.58 8.59
C GLU A 58 12.88 49.06 9.03
N PRO A 59 13.97 49.59 8.46
CA PRO A 59 15.32 49.04 8.68
C PRO A 59 15.86 49.37 10.07
N THR A 60 16.13 48.33 10.87
CA THR A 60 16.89 48.43 12.12
C THR A 60 18.23 47.69 11.96
N LEU A 61 19.34 48.40 12.14
CA LEU A 61 20.69 47.84 12.00
C LEU A 61 21.17 47.18 13.31
N VAL A 62 21.53 45.90 13.26
CA VAL A 62 22.32 45.21 14.28
C VAL A 62 23.50 44.53 13.60
N MET A 63 24.72 44.89 13.99
CA MET A 63 25.96 44.34 13.42
C MET A 63 26.64 43.36 14.39
N PRO A 64 26.64 42.04 14.13
CA PRO A 64 27.52 41.11 14.82
C PRO A 64 28.98 41.24 14.30
N PRO A 65 30.01 41.02 15.15
CA PRO A 65 31.41 41.20 14.79
C PRO A 65 31.99 40.04 13.93
N PRO A 66 33.03 40.29 13.12
CA PRO A 66 33.59 39.30 12.20
C PRO A 66 34.45 38.22 12.91
N PRO A 67 34.43 36.96 12.43
CA PRO A 67 35.29 35.89 12.93
C PRO A 67 36.75 36.02 12.46
N PRO A 68 37.73 35.44 13.19
CA PRO A 68 39.16 35.55 12.89
C PRO A 68 39.62 34.66 11.71
N PRO A 69 40.71 35.03 11.00
CA PRO A 69 41.15 34.34 9.79
C PRO A 69 42.01 33.08 10.03
N ALA A 70 41.93 32.13 9.10
CA ALA A 70 42.79 30.95 8.98
C ALA A 70 43.87 31.14 7.88
N PRO A 71 44.99 30.37 7.88
CA PRO A 71 46.21 30.74 7.16
C PRO A 71 46.24 30.39 5.67
N THR A 72 47.19 31.04 4.97
CA THR A 72 47.28 31.15 3.50
C THR A 72 48.32 30.23 2.87
N THR A 73 48.05 29.67 1.68
CA THR A 73 49.10 29.21 0.74
C THR A 73 48.77 29.48 -0.74
N SER A 74 49.56 30.37 -1.33
CA SER A 74 50.03 30.45 -2.74
C SER A 74 49.06 30.34 -3.94
N SER A 75 49.07 31.44 -4.71
CA SER A 75 48.48 31.68 -6.05
C SER A 75 49.14 30.93 -7.23
N SER A 76 48.41 30.80 -8.33
CA SER A 76 48.92 31.08 -9.69
C SER A 76 47.80 31.65 -10.57
N GLU A 77 48.16 32.55 -11.50
CA GLU A 77 47.27 33.53 -12.15
C GLU A 77 47.25 33.36 -13.68
N VAL A 78 46.07 33.48 -14.32
CA VAL A 78 45.92 33.71 -15.78
C VAL A 78 44.77 34.68 -16.06
N ALA A 79 44.95 35.52 -17.09
CA ALA A 79 44.22 36.76 -17.39
C ALA A 79 42.80 36.59 -18.02
N PRO A 80 41.97 37.66 -18.09
CA PRO A 80 40.53 37.56 -18.36
C PRO A 80 40.15 37.65 -19.86
N VAL A 81 38.98 37.11 -20.20
CA VAL A 81 38.34 37.25 -21.53
C VAL A 81 36.92 37.81 -21.38
N THR A 82 36.56 38.71 -22.29
CA THR A 82 35.32 39.52 -22.31
C THR A 82 34.03 38.71 -22.48
N SER A 83 32.97 39.15 -21.80
CA SER A 83 31.61 38.62 -21.91
C SER A 83 30.89 39.03 -23.20
N SER A 84 30.27 38.07 -23.88
CA SER A 84 29.19 38.30 -24.87
C SER A 84 27.95 37.50 -24.46
N SER A 85 26.78 38.15 -24.45
CA SER A 85 25.51 37.51 -24.08
C SER A 85 25.00 36.58 -25.20
N PRO A 86 24.56 35.35 -24.90
CA PRO A 86 23.85 34.51 -25.85
C PRO A 86 22.35 34.85 -25.92
N VAL A 87 21.79 34.67 -27.12
CA VAL A 87 20.37 34.81 -27.48
C VAL A 87 19.59 33.59 -26.95
N PRO A 88 18.31 33.71 -26.54
CA PRO A 88 17.54 32.56 -26.07
C PRO A 88 17.26 31.54 -27.17
N THR A 89 17.64 30.29 -26.94
CA THR A 89 17.27 29.13 -27.75
C THR A 89 15.95 28.54 -27.25
N THR A 90 14.97 28.40 -28.14
CA THR A 90 13.74 27.64 -27.87
C THR A 90 14.06 26.15 -27.86
N TYR A 91 13.76 25.45 -26.76
CA TYR A 91 13.86 23.99 -26.69
C TYR A 91 12.55 23.36 -27.17
N GLU A 92 12.55 22.80 -28.37
CA GLU A 92 11.44 22.02 -28.89
C GLU A 92 11.60 20.56 -28.43
N LYS A 93 10.61 20.04 -27.70
CA LYS A 93 10.65 18.67 -27.15
C LYS A 93 10.28 17.68 -28.27
N THR A 94 11.28 17.17 -28.98
CA THR A 94 11.10 16.10 -29.96
C THR A 94 10.55 14.84 -29.28
N VAL A 95 9.27 14.54 -29.49
CA VAL A 95 8.68 13.27 -29.08
C VAL A 95 9.12 12.21 -30.09
N ILE A 96 9.87 11.21 -29.64
CA ILE A 96 10.23 10.07 -30.49
C ILE A 96 8.94 9.26 -30.71
N VAL A 97 8.42 9.29 -31.93
CA VAL A 97 7.30 8.44 -32.35
C VAL A 97 7.86 7.03 -32.54
N VAL A 98 7.44 6.09 -31.71
CA VAL A 98 7.86 4.67 -31.75
C VAL A 98 6.79 3.88 -32.51
N PRO A 99 7.13 2.85 -33.30
CA PRO A 99 6.17 2.07 -34.12
C PRO A 99 5.23 1.16 -33.31
N THR A 100 4.44 1.78 -32.43
CA THR A 100 3.40 1.15 -31.63
C THR A 100 2.12 0.99 -32.47
N PRO A 101 1.43 -0.16 -32.44
CA PRO A 101 0.12 -0.29 -33.09
C PRO A 101 -0.88 0.64 -32.40
N VAL A 102 -1.27 1.74 -33.06
CA VAL A 102 -2.28 2.66 -32.55
C VAL A 102 -3.67 2.09 -32.87
N PRO A 103 -4.50 1.74 -31.86
CA PRO A 103 -5.87 1.34 -32.12
C PRO A 103 -6.70 2.58 -32.47
N HIS A 104 -7.29 2.59 -33.67
CA HIS A 104 -8.20 3.66 -34.06
C HIS A 104 -9.66 3.27 -33.76
N THR A 105 -10.33 4.06 -32.91
CA THR A 105 -11.77 3.97 -32.63
C THR A 105 -12.54 5.02 -33.43
N PRO A 106 -13.13 4.69 -34.59
CA PRO A 106 -13.79 5.66 -35.47
C PRO A 106 -15.09 6.18 -34.85
N THR A 107 -15.21 7.50 -34.74
CA THR A 107 -16.40 8.17 -34.17
C THR A 107 -17.58 8.29 -35.15
N THR A 108 -17.39 7.92 -36.41
CA THR A 108 -18.39 8.02 -37.49
C THR A 108 -18.30 6.83 -38.44
N THR A 109 -19.43 6.38 -38.98
CA THR A 109 -19.48 5.37 -40.06
C THR A 109 -19.18 5.99 -41.43
N GLY A 110 -18.64 5.20 -42.35
CA GLY A 110 -18.24 5.65 -43.70
C GLY A 110 -16.88 5.10 -44.14
N VAL A 111 -16.40 5.56 -45.31
CA VAL A 111 -15.05 5.22 -45.79
C VAL A 111 -14.03 6.12 -45.08
N VAL A 112 -13.04 5.52 -44.43
CA VAL A 112 -11.95 6.19 -43.72
C VAL A 112 -10.62 5.76 -44.33
N THR A 113 -9.76 6.74 -44.59
CA THR A 113 -8.37 6.54 -45.05
C THR A 113 -7.42 6.92 -43.93
N TYR A 114 -6.60 5.96 -43.50
CA TYR A 114 -5.46 6.16 -42.60
C TYR A 114 -4.20 6.31 -43.48
N PRO A 115 -3.51 7.45 -43.46
CA PRO A 115 -2.36 7.70 -44.33
C PRO A 115 -1.17 6.79 -43.97
N ALA A 116 -0.29 6.53 -44.93
CA ALA A 116 0.94 5.80 -44.67
C ALA A 116 1.90 6.61 -43.77
N GLU A 117 2.48 5.96 -42.78
CA GLU A 117 3.46 6.56 -41.85
C GLU A 117 4.80 5.79 -41.91
N THR A 118 5.92 6.49 -41.80
CA THR A 118 7.27 5.88 -41.79
C THR A 118 8.08 6.40 -40.61
N VAL A 119 8.49 5.48 -39.75
CA VAL A 119 9.34 5.75 -38.58
C VAL A 119 10.71 5.15 -38.83
N ILE A 120 11.76 5.91 -38.52
CA ILE A 120 13.16 5.44 -38.60
C ILE A 120 13.72 5.41 -37.19
N LEU A 121 14.02 4.22 -36.68
CA LEU A 121 14.73 4.04 -35.41
C LEU A 121 16.22 3.93 -35.69
N THR A 122 17.02 4.85 -35.15
CA THR A 122 18.49 4.85 -35.26
C THR A 122 19.19 4.01 -34.19
N GLU A 123 18.47 3.70 -33.11
CA GLU A 123 18.93 2.91 -31.95
C GLU A 123 17.80 1.98 -31.47
N GLU A 124 18.14 0.95 -30.68
CA GLU A 124 17.14 0.04 -30.12
C GLU A 124 16.22 0.80 -29.16
N THR A 125 14.91 0.72 -29.38
CA THR A 125 13.90 1.49 -28.65
C THR A 125 12.92 0.56 -27.95
N THR A 126 12.88 0.63 -26.62
CA THR A 126 12.02 -0.21 -25.78
C THR A 126 10.82 0.59 -25.27
N VAL A 127 9.60 0.09 -25.48
CA VAL A 127 8.34 0.77 -25.08
C VAL A 127 7.30 -0.18 -24.48
N CYS A 128 6.34 0.39 -23.76
CA CYS A 128 5.11 -0.30 -23.37
C CYS A 128 4.15 -0.41 -24.57
N VAL A 129 3.72 -1.62 -24.88
CA VAL A 129 2.67 -1.94 -25.86
C VAL A 129 1.52 -2.64 -25.13
N PRO A 130 0.25 -2.24 -25.34
CA PRO A 130 -0.89 -2.91 -24.73
C PRO A 130 -1.02 -4.35 -25.26
N SER A 131 -1.22 -5.31 -24.36
CA SER A 131 -1.49 -6.71 -24.67
C SER A 131 -2.79 -7.15 -24.01
N THR A 132 -3.64 -7.83 -24.77
CA THR A 132 -4.95 -8.31 -24.29
C THR A 132 -4.84 -9.77 -23.88
N THR A 133 -5.23 -10.09 -22.65
CA THR A 133 -5.30 -11.46 -22.13
C THR A 133 -6.70 -11.73 -21.61
N LYS A 134 -7.31 -12.82 -22.08
CA LYS A 134 -8.62 -13.27 -21.62
C LYS A 134 -8.49 -13.96 -20.27
N VAL A 135 -9.32 -13.57 -19.29
CA VAL A 135 -9.26 -14.08 -17.92
C VAL A 135 -10.63 -14.59 -17.44
N PRO A 136 -10.69 -15.72 -16.70
CA PRO A 136 -11.91 -16.21 -16.07
C PRO A 136 -12.35 -15.33 -14.89
N SER A 137 -13.59 -15.51 -14.41
CA SER A 137 -14.07 -14.82 -13.21
C SER A 137 -13.24 -15.15 -11.96
N GLY A 138 -13.08 -14.16 -11.08
CA GLY A 138 -12.25 -14.22 -9.87
C GLY A 138 -10.94 -13.43 -9.98
N THR A 139 -10.02 -13.74 -9.06
CA THR A 139 -8.72 -13.08 -8.95
C THR A 139 -7.71 -13.70 -9.91
N ASN A 140 -7.15 -12.90 -10.81
CA ASN A 140 -6.21 -13.31 -11.85
C ASN A 140 -4.89 -12.56 -11.72
N THR A 141 -3.77 -13.26 -11.87
CA THR A 141 -2.42 -12.67 -11.93
C THR A 141 -1.94 -12.66 -13.39
N ILE A 142 -1.75 -11.48 -13.96
CA ILE A 142 -1.47 -11.29 -15.40
C ILE A 142 -0.39 -10.23 -15.63
N GLY A 143 0.30 -10.31 -16.78
CA GLY A 143 1.42 -9.42 -17.09
C GLY A 143 2.66 -9.68 -16.22
N GLY A 144 3.44 -8.63 -15.98
CA GLY A 144 4.80 -8.74 -15.43
C GLY A 144 5.82 -9.18 -16.48
N VAL A 145 7.09 -9.30 -16.07
CA VAL A 145 8.19 -9.74 -16.95
C VAL A 145 8.75 -11.06 -16.45
N THR A 146 8.76 -12.07 -17.32
CA THR A 146 9.34 -13.38 -17.00
C THR A 146 10.85 -13.35 -17.24
N THR A 147 11.60 -13.87 -16.27
CA THR A 147 13.03 -14.07 -16.37
C THR A 147 13.41 -15.46 -15.88
N ILE A 148 14.46 -16.04 -16.44
CA ILE A 148 14.96 -17.35 -16.05
C ILE A 148 16.37 -17.16 -15.52
N VAL A 149 16.61 -17.59 -14.29
CA VAL A 149 17.95 -17.63 -13.71
C VAL A 149 18.38 -19.07 -13.47
N THR A 150 19.68 -19.33 -13.62
CA THR A 150 20.31 -20.65 -13.43
C THR A 150 21.10 -20.76 -12.12
N THR A 151 21.20 -19.66 -11.38
CA THR A 151 21.83 -19.58 -10.05
C THR A 151 21.16 -18.47 -9.24
N ALA A 152 21.30 -18.50 -7.92
CA ALA A 152 20.80 -17.44 -7.04
C ALA A 152 21.46 -16.10 -7.39
N THR A 153 20.66 -15.09 -7.73
CA THR A 153 21.14 -13.78 -8.20
C THR A 153 20.08 -12.69 -8.01
N THR A 154 20.50 -11.43 -8.03
CA THR A 154 19.58 -10.28 -8.10
C THR A 154 19.54 -9.79 -9.53
N VAL A 155 18.34 -9.68 -10.10
CA VAL A 155 18.13 -9.17 -11.46
C VAL A 155 17.52 -7.78 -11.43
N THR A 156 18.15 -6.85 -12.13
CA THR A 156 17.59 -5.53 -12.42
C THR A 156 16.67 -5.68 -13.63
N CYS A 157 15.36 -5.63 -13.42
CA CYS A 157 14.36 -5.89 -14.45
C CYS A 157 13.56 -4.62 -14.77
N PRO A 158 13.55 -4.14 -16.03
CA PRO A 158 12.53 -3.20 -16.47
C PRO A 158 11.18 -3.93 -16.47
N TYR A 159 10.13 -3.29 -15.95
CA TYR A 159 8.77 -3.83 -15.92
C TYR A 159 7.76 -2.77 -16.37
N PRO A 160 6.71 -3.17 -17.11
CA PRO A 160 5.66 -2.28 -17.55
C PRO A 160 4.67 -2.03 -16.42
N THR A 161 4.25 -0.79 -16.24
CA THR A 161 3.21 -0.43 -15.27
C THR A 161 2.36 0.72 -15.79
N VAL A 162 1.28 1.05 -15.10
CA VAL A 162 0.46 2.23 -15.41
C VAL A 162 0.61 3.28 -14.32
N GLU A 163 0.73 4.53 -14.72
CA GLU A 163 0.64 5.69 -13.83
C GLU A 163 -0.57 6.53 -14.20
N THR A 164 -1.21 7.13 -13.20
CA THR A 164 -2.32 8.05 -13.39
C THR A 164 -1.87 9.44 -12.95
N SER A 165 -1.82 10.39 -13.88
CA SER A 165 -1.52 11.80 -13.61
C SER A 165 -2.61 12.67 -14.23
N GLU A 166 -3.17 13.60 -13.45
CA GLU A 166 -4.21 14.54 -13.91
C GLU A 166 -5.45 13.86 -14.55
N GLY A 167 -5.75 12.61 -14.16
CA GLY A 167 -6.85 11.81 -14.71
C GLY A 167 -6.52 11.08 -16.01
N VAL A 168 -5.30 11.20 -16.53
CA VAL A 168 -4.81 10.43 -17.69
C VAL A 168 -4.01 9.23 -17.20
N VAL A 169 -4.39 8.04 -17.66
CA VAL A 169 -3.65 6.79 -17.42
C VAL A 169 -2.61 6.60 -18.53
N THR A 170 -1.34 6.54 -18.18
CA THR A 170 -0.23 6.31 -19.11
C THR A 170 0.51 5.02 -18.76
N SER A 171 0.92 4.25 -19.78
CA SER A 171 1.81 3.11 -19.58
C SER A 171 3.26 3.57 -19.55
N VAL A 172 4.00 3.21 -18.51
CA VAL A 172 5.41 3.58 -18.31
C VAL A 172 6.26 2.35 -18.00
N ILE A 173 7.53 2.38 -18.41
CA ILE A 173 8.52 1.38 -17.99
C ILE A 173 9.19 1.90 -16.73
N LYS A 174 9.15 1.10 -15.66
CA LYS A 174 9.96 1.31 -14.45
C LYS A 174 11.00 0.22 -14.34
N THR A 175 12.00 0.42 -13.49
CA THR A 175 13.01 -0.61 -13.19
C THR A 175 12.88 -1.03 -11.75
N THR A 176 12.92 -2.34 -11.48
CA THR A 176 12.97 -2.91 -10.14
C THR A 176 14.14 -3.86 -10.01
N GLU A 177 14.66 -4.01 -8.80
CA GLU A 177 15.55 -5.12 -8.46
C GLU A 177 14.71 -6.26 -7.87
N TYR A 178 14.95 -7.48 -8.32
CA TYR A 178 14.26 -8.66 -7.85
C TYR A 178 15.29 -9.73 -7.48
N VAL A 179 15.21 -10.26 -6.26
CA VAL A 179 16.10 -11.31 -5.78
C VAL A 179 15.52 -12.66 -6.19
N CYS A 180 16.23 -13.38 -7.07
CA CYS A 180 15.93 -14.76 -7.43
C CYS A 180 16.78 -15.69 -6.52
N PRO A 181 16.21 -16.33 -5.48
CA PRO A 181 16.98 -17.08 -4.48
C PRO A 181 17.49 -18.45 -4.96
N SER A 182 17.03 -18.96 -6.10
CA SER A 182 17.43 -20.25 -6.65
C SER A 182 17.43 -20.20 -8.19
N GLU A 183 17.82 -21.30 -8.85
CA GLU A 183 17.43 -21.47 -10.25
C GLU A 183 15.90 -21.53 -10.37
N GLY A 184 15.37 -21.03 -11.48
CA GLY A 184 13.93 -21.00 -11.73
C GLY A 184 13.48 -19.89 -12.69
N THR A 185 12.20 -19.97 -13.07
CA THR A 185 11.50 -18.91 -13.82
C THR A 185 10.74 -18.03 -12.84
N TYR A 186 10.99 -16.72 -12.87
CA TYR A 186 10.37 -15.74 -12.00
C TYR A 186 9.55 -14.75 -12.84
N THR A 187 8.33 -14.44 -12.39
CA THR A 187 7.51 -13.37 -12.97
C THR A 187 7.64 -12.13 -12.09
N ILE A 188 8.29 -11.09 -12.60
CA ILE A 188 8.61 -9.86 -11.88
C ILE A 188 7.51 -8.84 -12.10
N ALA A 189 7.03 -8.23 -11.01
CA ALA A 189 5.96 -7.23 -10.99
C ALA A 189 4.71 -7.60 -11.83
N PRO A 190 4.08 -8.77 -11.61
CA PRO A 190 2.79 -9.08 -12.23
C PRO A 190 1.68 -8.19 -11.66
N THR A 191 0.63 -7.98 -12.46
CA THR A 191 -0.57 -7.24 -12.05
C THR A 191 -1.64 -8.24 -11.61
N THR A 192 -2.16 -8.07 -10.40
CA THR A 192 -3.34 -8.81 -9.93
C THR A 192 -4.60 -8.01 -10.23
N THR A 193 -5.60 -8.64 -10.86
CA THR A 193 -6.90 -8.04 -11.16
C THR A 193 -8.03 -8.97 -10.73
N TYR A 194 -9.20 -8.41 -10.42
CA TYR A 194 -10.42 -9.17 -10.16
C TYR A 194 -11.45 -8.84 -11.24
N VAL A 195 -12.09 -9.87 -11.80
CA VAL A 195 -13.17 -9.72 -12.78
C VAL A 195 -14.38 -10.57 -12.37
N GLU A 196 -15.58 -10.00 -12.48
CA GLU A 196 -16.83 -10.67 -12.04
C GLU A 196 -17.26 -11.78 -13.01
N GLU A 197 -17.05 -11.56 -14.31
CA GLU A 197 -17.31 -12.51 -15.40
C GLU A 197 -16.07 -12.65 -16.29
N GLU A 198 -16.03 -13.69 -17.12
CA GLU A 198 -14.94 -13.93 -18.06
C GLU A 198 -14.82 -12.77 -19.06
N THR A 199 -13.66 -12.12 -19.12
CA THR A 199 -13.47 -10.90 -19.93
C THR A 199 -12.04 -10.74 -20.43
N ASP A 200 -11.87 -9.88 -21.43
CA ASP A 200 -10.58 -9.51 -22.01
C ASP A 200 -9.97 -8.34 -21.24
N VAL A 201 -8.83 -8.57 -20.56
CA VAL A 201 -8.13 -7.52 -19.81
C VAL A 201 -6.88 -7.08 -20.57
N VAL A 202 -6.72 -5.76 -20.72
CA VAL A 202 -5.55 -5.14 -21.35
C VAL A 202 -4.52 -4.81 -20.28
N VAL A 203 -3.30 -5.33 -20.43
CA VAL A 203 -2.14 -5.01 -19.58
C VAL A 203 -0.98 -4.50 -20.44
N PRO A 204 -0.16 -3.55 -19.95
CA PRO A 204 1.02 -3.12 -20.69
C PRO A 204 2.08 -4.23 -20.68
N THR A 205 2.75 -4.42 -21.81
CA THR A 205 3.87 -5.35 -22.00
C THR A 205 5.06 -4.61 -22.58
N ILE A 206 6.28 -5.05 -22.28
CA ILE A 206 7.49 -4.44 -22.85
C ILE A 206 7.78 -5.06 -24.22
N THR A 207 7.93 -4.22 -25.24
CA THR A 207 8.42 -4.62 -26.57
C THR A 207 9.67 -3.79 -26.90
N SER A 208 10.73 -4.46 -27.36
CA SER A 208 11.93 -3.79 -27.88
C SER A 208 11.94 -3.84 -29.42
N TYR A 209 12.22 -2.70 -30.03
CA TYR A 209 12.28 -2.52 -31.48
C TYR A 209 13.73 -2.25 -31.89
N PRO A 210 14.37 -3.13 -32.70
CA PRO A 210 15.73 -2.89 -33.18
C PRO A 210 15.81 -1.68 -34.13
N PRO A 211 17.01 -1.12 -34.36
CA PRO A 211 17.22 -0.07 -35.35
C PRO A 211 16.74 -0.50 -36.74
N GLY A 212 16.01 0.37 -37.43
CA GLY A 212 15.43 0.07 -38.73
C GLY A 212 14.37 1.06 -39.19
N THR A 213 13.95 0.91 -40.45
CA THR A 213 12.81 1.64 -41.01
C THR A 213 11.55 0.80 -40.89
N TYR A 214 10.54 1.37 -40.25
CA TYR A 214 9.23 0.79 -40.01
C TYR A 214 8.20 1.58 -40.81
N THR A 215 7.39 0.89 -41.61
CA THR A 215 6.37 1.53 -42.45
C THR A 215 5.00 0.97 -42.11
N GLN A 216 4.07 1.86 -41.77
CA GLN A 216 2.64 1.59 -41.73
C GLN A 216 2.08 1.89 -43.13
N PRO A 217 1.50 0.91 -43.84
CA PRO A 217 0.90 1.15 -45.16
C PRO A 217 -0.39 1.99 -45.04
N GLU A 218 -0.76 2.70 -46.11
CA GLU A 218 -2.06 3.38 -46.18
C GLU A 218 -3.20 2.35 -46.10
N VAL A 219 -4.15 2.58 -45.18
CA VAL A 219 -5.32 1.70 -45.01
C VAL A 219 -6.59 2.46 -45.36
N VAL A 220 -7.26 2.04 -46.42
CA VAL A 220 -8.60 2.52 -46.80
C VAL A 220 -9.61 1.45 -46.40
N THR A 221 -10.54 1.77 -45.49
CA THR A 221 -11.55 0.82 -45.01
C THR A 221 -12.92 1.46 -44.86
N THR A 222 -13.98 0.64 -44.90
CA THR A 222 -15.38 1.09 -44.73
C THR A 222 -15.89 0.70 -43.35
N ILE A 223 -16.05 1.68 -42.48
CA ILE A 223 -16.56 1.51 -41.11
C ILE A 223 -18.09 1.38 -41.16
N THR A 224 -18.59 0.19 -40.85
CA THR A 224 -20.03 -0.11 -40.76
C THR A 224 -20.58 -0.05 -39.33
N ASP A 225 -19.72 -0.23 -38.32
CA ASP A 225 -20.04 -0.11 -36.88
C ASP A 225 -18.92 0.67 -36.18
N THR A 226 -19.28 1.69 -35.39
CA THR A 226 -18.34 2.52 -34.61
C THR A 226 -17.67 1.78 -33.45
N LYS A 227 -18.10 0.55 -33.13
CA LYS A 227 -17.40 -0.37 -32.23
C LYS A 227 -16.21 -1.10 -32.87
N THR A 228 -16.00 -0.94 -34.18
CA THR A 228 -14.91 -1.59 -34.91
C THR A 228 -13.58 -0.92 -34.60
N VAL A 229 -12.66 -1.62 -33.93
CA VAL A 229 -11.28 -1.15 -33.74
C VAL A 229 -10.46 -1.48 -34.98
N VAL A 230 -9.85 -0.48 -35.61
CA VAL A 230 -8.93 -0.68 -36.74
C VAL A 230 -7.50 -0.68 -36.21
N TYR A 231 -6.74 -1.74 -36.55
CA TYR A 231 -5.33 -1.88 -36.22
C TYR A 231 -4.48 -1.75 -37.50
N CYS A 232 -3.54 -0.81 -37.47
CA CYS A 232 -2.59 -0.57 -38.56
C CYS A 232 -1.17 -0.87 -38.06
N PRO A 233 -0.69 -2.13 -38.14
CA PRO A 233 0.65 -2.49 -37.68
C PRO A 233 1.73 -1.86 -38.57
N PHE A 234 2.86 -1.50 -37.97
CA PHE A 234 4.06 -1.14 -38.70
C PHE A 234 4.81 -2.42 -39.14
N GLU A 235 5.13 -2.53 -40.43
CA GLU A 235 5.98 -3.61 -40.94
C GLU A 235 7.44 -3.14 -41.04
N PRO A 236 8.42 -3.97 -40.61
CA PRO A 236 9.83 -3.65 -40.81
C PRO A 236 10.20 -3.79 -42.29
N VAL A 237 10.78 -2.74 -42.89
CA VAL A 237 11.19 -2.76 -44.29
C VAL A 237 12.39 -3.70 -44.46
N LYS A 238 12.12 -4.93 -44.92
CA LYS A 238 13.16 -5.90 -45.24
C LYS A 238 14.07 -5.33 -46.35
N PRO A 239 15.41 -5.31 -46.18
CA PRO A 239 16.30 -4.75 -47.19
C PRO A 239 16.24 -5.59 -48.47
N THR A 240 15.70 -5.00 -49.54
CA THR A 240 15.76 -5.55 -50.89
C THR A 240 17.21 -5.53 -51.36
N THR A 241 17.84 -6.70 -51.41
CA THR A 241 19.20 -6.85 -51.93
C THR A 241 19.21 -6.62 -53.45
N THR A 242 19.40 -5.37 -53.87
CA THR A 242 19.69 -5.03 -55.25
C THR A 242 21.09 -5.53 -55.60
N SER A 243 21.15 -6.61 -56.38
CA SER A 243 22.40 -7.13 -56.95
C SER A 243 23.03 -6.08 -57.89
N ALA A 244 24.27 -5.69 -57.60
CA ALA A 244 25.04 -4.75 -58.42
C ALA A 244 26.54 -5.09 -58.42
N ALA A 245 26.96 -5.78 -59.49
CA ALA A 245 28.29 -5.87 -60.12
C ALA A 245 29.60 -5.82 -59.30
N GLU A 246 30.46 -6.82 -59.55
CA GLU A 246 31.89 -6.83 -59.18
C GLU A 246 32.71 -5.69 -59.84
N PRO A 247 33.88 -5.37 -59.25
CA PRO A 247 35.08 -5.32 -60.09
C PRO A 247 36.34 -5.98 -59.48
N THR A 248 36.86 -6.97 -60.22
CA THR A 248 38.27 -7.33 -60.47
C THR A 248 39.43 -6.81 -59.57
N TYR A 249 40.06 -7.76 -58.87
CA TYR A 249 41.50 -8.11 -58.79
C TYR A 249 42.64 -7.06 -58.98
N SER A 250 43.60 -7.06 -58.05
CA SER A 250 45.06 -6.95 -58.30
C SER A 250 45.86 -7.50 -57.09
N PRO A 251 47.02 -8.20 -57.24
CA PRO A 251 47.57 -9.06 -56.17
C PRO A 251 48.90 -8.64 -55.51
N GLU A 252 49.11 -9.21 -54.29
CA GLU A 252 50.40 -9.65 -53.69
C GLU A 252 51.47 -8.61 -53.23
N PRO A 253 52.51 -8.97 -52.41
CA PRO A 253 53.03 -10.34 -52.14
C PRO A 253 53.49 -10.70 -50.68
N THR A 254 53.65 -12.02 -50.41
CA THR A 254 54.61 -12.69 -49.46
C THR A 254 54.44 -12.48 -47.91
N THR A 255 54.82 -13.37 -46.95
CA THR A 255 55.87 -14.44 -46.86
C THR A 255 55.59 -15.55 -45.80
N SER A 256 55.98 -16.80 -46.13
CA SER A 256 56.43 -17.99 -45.32
C SER A 256 55.55 -18.72 -44.29
N GLU A 257 55.56 -20.05 -44.46
CA GLU A 257 55.20 -21.13 -43.52
C GLU A 257 56.37 -21.46 -42.56
N GLU A 258 56.09 -22.24 -41.49
CA GLU A 258 56.82 -23.48 -41.10
C GLU A 258 56.02 -24.28 -40.01
N PRO A 259 56.26 -25.60 -39.78
CA PRO A 259 55.13 -26.52 -39.56
C PRO A 259 55.23 -27.60 -38.43
N VAL A 260 54.07 -28.20 -38.06
CA VAL A 260 53.80 -29.48 -37.33
C VAL A 260 54.40 -29.67 -35.90
N PRO A 261 53.83 -30.52 -35.00
CA PRO A 261 53.70 -31.98 -35.15
C PRO A 261 52.32 -32.59 -34.78
N THR A 262 52.15 -33.87 -35.14
CA THR A 262 50.94 -34.70 -34.95
C THR A 262 51.20 -35.98 -34.14
N TYR A 263 50.10 -36.65 -33.74
CA TYR A 263 50.00 -38.03 -33.18
C TYR A 263 50.27 -38.23 -31.67
N PRO A 264 49.75 -39.32 -31.04
CA PRO A 264 48.90 -40.40 -31.57
C PRO A 264 47.54 -40.61 -30.85
N ALA A 265 46.69 -41.45 -31.44
CA ALA A 265 45.48 -42.00 -30.81
C ALA A 265 45.73 -43.38 -30.16
N THR A 266 44.89 -43.80 -29.21
CA THR A 266 44.97 -45.13 -28.56
C THR A 266 43.57 -45.72 -28.31
N SER A 267 43.50 -47.06 -28.20
CA SER A 267 42.32 -47.94 -28.31
C SER A 267 41.47 -48.14 -27.02
N PRO A 268 40.32 -48.88 -27.07
CA PRO A 268 39.21 -48.79 -26.10
C PRO A 268 39.07 -49.97 -25.09
N GLU A 269 37.85 -50.11 -24.52
CA GLU A 269 37.25 -51.16 -23.64
C GLU A 269 37.40 -51.04 -22.11
N PRO A 270 36.48 -51.61 -21.28
CA PRO A 270 35.19 -52.27 -21.59
C PRO A 270 33.96 -51.82 -20.75
N GLU A 271 32.75 -52.22 -21.17
CA GLU A 271 31.51 -52.18 -20.36
C GLU A 271 31.34 -53.43 -19.45
N PRO A 272 30.68 -53.31 -18.28
CA PRO A 272 30.03 -54.41 -17.58
C PRO A 272 28.48 -54.28 -17.56
N THR A 273 27.79 -55.38 -17.21
CA THR A 273 26.43 -55.68 -17.66
C THR A 273 25.43 -56.07 -16.56
N TYR A 274 24.17 -55.59 -16.68
CA TYR A 274 22.89 -56.20 -16.21
C TYR A 274 22.66 -56.37 -14.68
N PRO A 275 21.40 -56.59 -14.17
CA PRO A 275 20.18 -57.09 -14.84
C PRO A 275 18.85 -56.33 -14.57
N ALA A 276 17.73 -56.88 -15.08
CA ALA A 276 16.41 -56.25 -15.19
C ALA A 276 15.24 -57.09 -14.60
N THR A 277 14.14 -56.41 -14.22
CA THR A 277 12.72 -56.86 -14.07
C THR A 277 11.90 -55.61 -13.67
N SER A 278 10.60 -55.40 -13.93
CA SER A 278 9.48 -56.17 -14.52
C SER A 278 8.42 -55.18 -15.11
N PRO A 279 7.57 -55.52 -16.09
CA PRO A 279 6.59 -54.60 -16.70
C PRO A 279 5.18 -54.64 -16.08
N GLU A 280 4.38 -53.59 -16.32
CA GLU A 280 2.96 -53.43 -15.96
C GLU A 280 2.09 -53.21 -17.24
N PRO A 281 0.81 -53.63 -17.31
CA PRO A 281 0.13 -53.85 -18.61
C PRO A 281 -0.79 -52.71 -19.10
N GLU A 282 -1.02 -52.71 -20.42
CA GLU A 282 -2.00 -51.87 -21.13
C GLU A 282 -3.46 -52.30 -20.92
N PRO A 283 -4.43 -51.41 -21.24
CA PRO A 283 -5.77 -51.81 -21.69
C PRO A 283 -6.10 -51.36 -23.13
N THR A 284 -7.00 -52.11 -23.77
CA THR A 284 -7.22 -52.16 -25.22
C THR A 284 -8.45 -51.41 -25.78
N SER A 285 -8.44 -51.25 -27.10
CA SER A 285 -9.38 -50.64 -28.07
C SER A 285 -10.90 -50.96 -28.09
N TYR A 286 -11.72 -49.92 -28.38
CA TYR A 286 -12.86 -49.80 -29.36
C TYR A 286 -14.11 -50.77 -29.32
N PRO A 287 -15.27 -50.49 -30.00
CA PRO A 287 -15.97 -49.22 -30.36
C PRO A 287 -17.55 -49.22 -30.32
N ALA A 288 -18.16 -48.04 -30.59
CA ALA A 288 -19.38 -47.75 -31.42
C ALA A 288 -20.88 -47.84 -30.95
N THR A 289 -21.61 -46.73 -31.24
CA THR A 289 -23.04 -46.54 -31.66
C THR A 289 -24.26 -46.74 -30.73
N SER A 290 -25.13 -45.70 -30.63
CA SER A 290 -26.55 -45.72 -31.06
C SER A 290 -27.17 -44.29 -31.15
N LYS A 291 -28.41 -44.15 -31.64
CA LYS A 291 -29.04 -42.92 -32.17
C LYS A 291 -30.07 -42.22 -31.25
N GLU A 292 -30.28 -40.92 -31.54
CA GLU A 292 -31.52 -40.08 -31.59
C GLU A 292 -32.91 -40.68 -31.27
N PRO A 293 -33.92 -39.89 -30.80
CA PRO A 293 -34.53 -38.82 -31.64
C PRO A 293 -35.07 -37.52 -30.97
N VAL A 294 -35.37 -36.54 -31.84
CA VAL A 294 -35.97 -35.20 -31.62
C VAL A 294 -37.52 -35.20 -31.57
N PRO A 295 -38.17 -34.41 -30.68
CA PRO A 295 -39.15 -33.35 -31.07
C PRO A 295 -39.29 -32.16 -30.07
N THR A 296 -39.97 -30.99 -30.26
CA THR A 296 -40.45 -30.16 -31.42
C THR A 296 -40.92 -28.75 -30.93
N SER A 297 -40.75 -27.71 -31.78
CA SER A 297 -41.59 -26.47 -31.95
C SER A 297 -41.81 -25.39 -30.86
N TYR A 298 -41.77 -24.12 -31.31
CA TYR A 298 -42.14 -22.84 -30.64
C TYR A 298 -43.65 -22.70 -30.26
N PRO A 299 -44.03 -21.70 -29.43
CA PRO A 299 -44.56 -20.44 -30.02
C PRO A 299 -44.05 -19.14 -29.34
N ALA A 300 -44.53 -17.98 -29.81
CA ALA A 300 -44.03 -16.64 -29.49
C ALA A 300 -45.04 -15.73 -28.73
N THR A 301 -44.54 -14.56 -28.31
CA THR A 301 -45.27 -13.28 -28.04
C THR A 301 -46.07 -13.14 -26.72
N SER A 302 -45.70 -12.13 -25.92
CA SER A 302 -46.63 -11.24 -25.21
C SER A 302 -45.93 -9.94 -24.81
N GLU A 303 -46.42 -8.79 -25.30
CA GLU A 303 -46.05 -7.44 -24.83
C GLU A 303 -47.08 -6.93 -23.80
N GLU A 304 -46.70 -5.86 -23.08
CA GLU A 304 -47.48 -4.86 -22.31
C GLU A 304 -47.08 -4.73 -20.81
N PRO A 305 -47.22 -3.53 -20.20
CA PRO A 305 -46.82 -2.22 -20.75
C PRO A 305 -46.01 -1.38 -19.73
N ILE A 306 -45.23 -0.42 -20.22
CA ILE A 306 -44.57 0.59 -19.36
C ILE A 306 -45.56 1.74 -19.10
N PRO A 307 -45.88 2.09 -17.83
CA PRO A 307 -46.71 3.25 -17.54
C PRO A 307 -45.94 4.56 -17.74
N THR A 308 -46.31 5.32 -18.76
CA THR A 308 -45.84 6.68 -19.01
C THR A 308 -46.56 7.70 -18.13
N SER A 309 -45.83 8.60 -17.48
CA SER A 309 -46.20 10.03 -17.36
C SER A 309 -45.17 10.86 -16.57
N TYR A 310 -44.39 11.67 -17.30
CA TYR A 310 -43.74 12.86 -16.74
C TYR A 310 -44.54 14.10 -17.18
N PRO A 311 -45.01 14.96 -16.26
CA PRO A 311 -45.52 16.28 -16.62
C PRO A 311 -44.40 17.24 -17.05
N ALA A 312 -44.73 18.14 -17.98
CA ALA A 312 -43.76 18.94 -18.72
C ALA A 312 -43.10 20.10 -17.95
N THR A 313 -41.92 20.44 -18.48
CA THR A 313 -41.10 21.65 -18.35
C THR A 313 -41.81 22.99 -18.08
N SER A 314 -41.10 23.84 -17.33
CA SER A 314 -41.27 25.30 -17.23
C SER A 314 -39.87 25.95 -17.26
N PRO A 315 -39.70 27.21 -17.74
CA PRO A 315 -38.48 27.58 -18.46
C PRO A 315 -37.27 28.03 -17.61
N GLU A 316 -36.11 27.83 -18.22
CA GLU A 316 -34.75 28.09 -17.73
C GLU A 316 -34.37 29.60 -17.70
N PRO A 317 -33.74 30.09 -16.62
CA PRO A 317 -33.03 31.36 -16.62
C PRO A 317 -31.51 31.19 -16.92
N LYS A 318 -31.03 32.10 -17.76
CA LYS A 318 -29.67 32.24 -18.33
C LYS A 318 -28.50 32.12 -17.32
N PRO A 319 -27.36 31.51 -17.69
CA PRO A 319 -26.24 31.28 -16.77
C PRO A 319 -25.51 32.56 -16.34
N THR A 320 -25.14 32.64 -15.07
CA THR A 320 -24.20 33.64 -14.53
C THR A 320 -23.05 32.92 -13.84
N THR A 321 -21.82 33.19 -14.27
CA THR A 321 -20.59 32.62 -13.73
C THR A 321 -20.27 33.20 -12.34
N ALA A 322 -20.36 32.36 -11.30
CA ALA A 322 -19.83 32.65 -9.98
C ALA A 322 -19.16 31.41 -9.37
N LYS A 323 -17.91 31.58 -8.93
CA LYS A 323 -17.07 30.58 -8.26
C LYS A 323 -17.69 30.19 -6.90
N PRO A 324 -17.76 28.89 -6.53
CA PRO A 324 -18.25 28.51 -5.21
C PRO A 324 -17.28 28.97 -4.12
N THR A 325 -17.82 29.67 -3.13
CA THR A 325 -17.17 29.99 -1.85
C THR A 325 -17.61 28.93 -0.83
N PRO A 326 -16.75 28.45 0.09
CA PRO A 326 -17.15 27.44 1.08
C PRO A 326 -18.34 27.91 1.92
N SER A 327 -19.34 27.03 2.10
CA SER A 327 -20.50 27.31 2.92
C SER A 327 -20.13 27.28 4.40
N ALA A 328 -20.19 28.42 5.07
CA ALA A 328 -20.00 28.50 6.51
C ALA A 328 -21.18 27.86 7.25
N TYR A 329 -20.94 26.72 7.90
CA TYR A 329 -21.89 26.15 8.86
C TYR A 329 -21.94 27.01 10.15
N PRO A 330 -23.12 27.21 10.76
CA PRO A 330 -23.23 28.00 11.98
C PRO A 330 -22.70 27.23 13.20
N THR A 331 -21.49 27.56 13.64
CA THR A 331 -20.90 27.05 14.88
C THR A 331 -21.50 27.75 16.11
N SER A 332 -22.51 27.13 16.74
CA SER A 332 -22.92 27.49 18.10
C SER A 332 -23.46 26.30 18.91
N ASN A 333 -22.64 25.25 19.06
CA ASN A 333 -22.81 24.31 20.18
C ASN A 333 -22.19 24.93 21.45
N PRO A 334 -22.87 24.88 22.61
CA PRO A 334 -22.31 25.37 23.87
C PRO A 334 -21.10 24.52 24.30
N PRO A 335 -20.21 25.05 25.17
CA PRO A 335 -19.05 24.30 25.64
C PRO A 335 -19.48 22.98 26.29
N LYS A 336 -19.05 21.86 25.71
CA LYS A 336 -19.27 20.52 26.29
C LYS A 336 -18.55 20.47 27.66
N PRO A 337 -19.13 19.86 28.70
CA PRO A 337 -18.44 19.67 29.97
C PRO A 337 -17.08 18.99 29.75
N LYS A 338 -16.05 19.39 30.51
CA LYS A 338 -14.74 18.72 30.49
C LYS A 338 -14.96 17.22 30.77
N PRO A 339 -14.33 16.29 30.04
CA PRO A 339 -14.47 14.86 30.29
C PRO A 339 -14.22 14.53 31.76
N THR A 340 -15.11 13.72 32.35
CA THR A 340 -15.06 13.34 33.76
C THR A 340 -14.17 12.12 33.98
N GLY A 341 -12.87 12.35 33.81
CA GLY A 341 -11.80 11.39 34.08
C GLY A 341 -10.45 12.04 33.76
N GLU A 342 -9.46 11.86 34.61
CA GLU A 342 -8.07 12.14 34.23
C GLU A 342 -7.62 11.02 33.30
N LEU A 343 -7.06 11.39 32.14
CA LEU A 343 -6.54 10.43 31.18
C LEU A 343 -5.09 10.13 31.50
N GLY A 344 -4.67 8.89 31.24
CA GLY A 344 -3.36 8.39 31.59
C GLY A 344 -3.33 7.47 32.80
N GLY A 345 -2.17 6.87 33.03
CA GLY A 345 -1.88 5.96 34.12
C GLY A 345 -1.53 6.71 35.41
N ASP A 346 -2.10 6.26 36.51
CA ASP A 346 -1.87 6.78 37.87
C ASP A 346 -0.72 6.07 38.62
N THR A 347 -0.12 5.04 38.00
CA THR A 347 0.77 4.07 38.66
C THR A 347 2.21 4.28 38.18
N PRO A 348 3.11 4.83 39.01
CA PRO A 348 4.50 5.08 38.61
C PRO A 348 5.22 3.79 38.20
N GLY A 349 5.96 3.83 37.10
CA GLY A 349 6.67 2.66 36.57
C GLY A 349 5.77 1.66 35.83
N MET A 350 4.53 2.03 35.49
CA MET A 350 3.64 1.24 34.64
C MET A 350 3.20 2.06 33.41
N PRO A 351 2.88 1.42 32.28
CA PRO A 351 2.18 2.08 31.19
C PRO A 351 0.73 2.39 31.58
N TRP A 352 0.08 3.30 30.85
CA TRP A 352 -1.36 3.53 30.99
C TRP A 352 -2.16 2.28 30.59
N ALA A 353 -1.75 1.64 29.50
CA ALA A 353 -2.39 0.43 28.98
C ALA A 353 -1.42 -0.45 28.18
N THR A 354 -1.89 -1.64 27.81
CA THR A 354 -1.33 -2.42 26.69
C THR A 354 -2.40 -2.64 25.64
N THR A 355 -2.01 -2.80 24.38
CA THR A 355 -2.93 -3.27 23.34
C THR A 355 -3.21 -4.76 23.53
N TYR A 356 -4.45 -5.15 23.25
CA TYR A 356 -4.92 -6.53 23.31
C TYR A 356 -5.83 -6.84 22.12
N THR A 357 -5.62 -7.99 21.49
CA THR A 357 -6.53 -8.58 20.52
C THR A 357 -6.77 -10.04 20.94
N PRO A 358 -8.03 -10.54 20.95
CA PRO A 358 -8.33 -11.92 21.30
C PRO A 358 -8.08 -12.86 20.11
N TYR A 359 -6.88 -12.79 19.54
CA TYR A 359 -6.42 -13.64 18.44
C TYR A 359 -5.31 -14.57 18.93
N GLU A 360 -5.37 -15.84 18.51
CA GLU A 360 -4.37 -16.85 18.79
C GLU A 360 -3.01 -16.46 18.14
N PRO A 361 -1.94 -16.24 18.93
CA PRO A 361 -0.67 -15.66 18.46
C PRO A 361 -0.07 -16.30 17.20
N GLU A 362 -0.17 -17.63 17.08
CA GLU A 362 0.39 -18.39 15.97
C GLU A 362 -0.46 -18.37 14.69
N THR A 363 -1.78 -18.13 14.80
CA THR A 363 -2.73 -18.39 13.69
C THR A 363 -3.63 -17.23 13.30
N GLY A 364 -3.80 -16.22 14.18
CA GLY A 364 -4.73 -15.11 13.95
C GLY A 364 -6.21 -15.48 14.09
N LEU A 365 -6.53 -16.70 14.53
CA LEU A 365 -7.91 -17.15 14.78
C LEU A 365 -8.42 -16.61 16.11
N CYS A 366 -9.74 -16.41 16.25
CA CYS A 366 -10.34 -15.98 17.51
C CYS A 366 -10.04 -16.95 18.66
N MET A 367 -9.64 -16.42 19.82
CA MET A 367 -9.41 -17.18 21.05
C MET A 367 -10.71 -17.66 21.71
N SER A 368 -10.61 -18.64 22.61
CA SER A 368 -11.73 -19.09 23.44
C SER A 368 -12.06 -18.06 24.54
N LYS A 369 -13.28 -18.10 25.11
CA LYS A 369 -13.64 -17.22 26.24
C LYS A 369 -12.74 -17.50 27.44
N GLU A 370 -12.42 -18.77 27.68
CA GLU A 370 -11.58 -19.23 28.77
C GLU A 370 -10.11 -18.79 28.64
N ASP A 371 -9.57 -18.68 27.43
CA ASP A 371 -8.19 -18.22 27.21
C ASP A 371 -8.10 -16.68 27.30
N VAL A 372 -9.08 -15.97 26.73
CA VAL A 372 -9.21 -14.51 26.94
C VAL A 372 -9.33 -14.18 28.43
N GLU A 373 -10.14 -14.91 29.19
CA GLU A 373 -10.32 -14.67 30.62
C GLU A 373 -9.00 -14.86 31.41
N LYS A 374 -8.17 -15.84 31.04
CA LYS A 374 -6.83 -16.04 31.64
C LYS A 374 -5.87 -14.90 31.31
N ASP A 375 -5.86 -14.41 30.08
CA ASP A 375 -5.02 -13.28 29.69
C ASP A 375 -5.37 -12.03 30.51
N ILE A 376 -6.66 -11.73 30.66
CA ILE A 376 -7.12 -10.55 31.39
C ILE A 376 -6.87 -10.71 32.90
N GLU A 377 -7.00 -11.93 33.45
CA GLU A 377 -6.60 -12.24 34.83
C GLU A 377 -5.09 -12.04 35.07
N ASP A 378 -4.25 -12.55 34.15
CA ASP A 378 -2.79 -12.40 34.20
C ASP A 378 -2.41 -10.91 34.16
N LEU A 379 -2.97 -10.15 33.22
CA LEU A 379 -2.80 -8.69 33.10
C LEU A 379 -3.21 -7.94 34.37
N ALA A 380 -4.37 -8.27 34.95
CA ALA A 380 -4.84 -7.67 36.19
C ALA A 380 -3.90 -7.98 37.37
N SER A 381 -3.38 -9.21 37.45
CA SER A 381 -2.43 -9.63 38.49
C SER A 381 -1.10 -8.85 38.43
N LYS A 382 -0.75 -8.35 37.25
CA LYS A 382 0.43 -7.49 36.97
C LYS A 382 0.16 -6.00 37.14
N GLY A 383 -1.05 -5.61 37.54
CA GLY A 383 -1.41 -4.20 37.78
C GLY A 383 -1.69 -3.39 36.52
N ILE A 384 -1.90 -4.02 35.36
CA ILE A 384 -2.44 -3.34 34.18
C ILE A 384 -3.89 -2.96 34.47
N LYS A 385 -4.21 -1.67 34.37
CA LYS A 385 -5.55 -1.13 34.70
C LYS A 385 -6.43 -0.88 33.48
N VAL A 386 -5.84 -0.74 32.30
CA VAL A 386 -6.55 -0.43 31.06
C VAL A 386 -6.00 -1.29 29.92
N LEU A 387 -6.89 -1.74 29.04
CA LEU A 387 -6.54 -2.41 27.79
C LEU A 387 -7.08 -1.62 26.60
N ARG A 388 -6.33 -1.62 25.50
CA ARG A 388 -6.79 -1.04 24.23
C ARG A 388 -7.14 -2.16 23.25
N THR A 389 -8.40 -2.18 22.82
CA THR A 389 -8.89 -3.04 21.73
C THR A 389 -9.19 -2.20 20.50
N TYR A 390 -9.08 -2.80 19.31
CA TYR A 390 -9.19 -2.08 18.04
C TYR A 390 -10.58 -2.15 17.40
N SER A 391 -11.31 -3.23 17.64
CA SER A 391 -12.48 -3.68 16.87
C SER A 391 -13.41 -4.51 17.78
N THR A 392 -14.62 -4.80 17.33
CA THR A 392 -15.63 -5.58 18.09
C THR A 392 -15.67 -7.06 17.71
N ASP A 393 -14.78 -7.51 16.82
CA ASP A 393 -14.72 -8.89 16.33
C ASP A 393 -14.19 -9.89 17.37
N CYS A 394 -14.19 -11.18 17.01
CA CYS A 394 -13.81 -12.28 17.91
C CYS A 394 -14.49 -12.22 19.30
N ASN A 395 -15.75 -11.75 19.33
CA ASN A 395 -16.54 -11.51 20.54
C ASN A 395 -15.87 -10.57 21.56
N THR A 396 -15.00 -9.63 21.12
CA THR A 396 -14.22 -8.74 22.01
C THR A 396 -15.09 -8.09 23.10
N LEU A 397 -16.26 -7.54 22.74
CA LEU A 397 -17.14 -6.88 23.71
C LEU A 397 -17.74 -7.84 24.74
N GLU A 398 -17.95 -9.12 24.40
CA GLU A 398 -18.43 -10.12 25.36
C GLU A 398 -17.25 -10.71 26.15
N TYR A 399 -16.25 -11.29 25.48
CA TYR A 399 -15.22 -12.08 26.15
C TYR A 399 -14.21 -11.19 26.88
N VAL A 400 -13.65 -10.18 26.20
CA VAL A 400 -12.74 -9.20 26.83
C VAL A 400 -13.54 -8.29 27.76
N GLY A 401 -14.71 -7.82 27.32
CA GLY A 401 -15.56 -6.93 28.13
C GLY A 401 -16.10 -7.54 29.43
N ASP A 402 -16.46 -8.82 29.47
CA ASP A 402 -16.85 -9.50 30.72
C ASP A 402 -15.64 -9.76 31.62
N ALA A 403 -14.49 -10.16 31.06
CA ALA A 403 -13.27 -10.39 31.83
C ALA A 403 -12.74 -9.09 32.44
N CYS A 404 -12.74 -7.99 31.68
CA CYS A 404 -12.41 -6.65 32.15
C CYS A 404 -13.33 -6.22 33.31
N GLU A 405 -14.65 -6.43 33.19
CA GLU A 405 -15.59 -6.16 34.30
C GLU A 405 -15.27 -6.97 35.55
N LYS A 406 -14.99 -8.27 35.37
CA LYS A 406 -14.69 -9.21 36.45
C LYS A 406 -13.42 -8.84 37.23
N TYR A 407 -12.36 -8.44 36.52
CA TYR A 407 -11.04 -8.15 37.10
C TYR A 407 -10.78 -6.66 37.37
N GLY A 408 -11.74 -5.78 37.07
CA GLY A 408 -11.64 -4.35 37.36
C GLY A 408 -10.74 -3.57 36.39
N ILE A 409 -10.58 -4.08 35.16
CA ILE A 409 -9.83 -3.42 34.09
C ILE A 409 -10.79 -2.58 33.24
N GLN A 410 -10.35 -1.39 32.84
CA GLN A 410 -11.04 -0.53 31.88
C GLN A 410 -10.66 -0.87 30.42
N MET A 411 -11.54 -0.60 29.46
CA MET A 411 -11.29 -0.92 28.05
C MET A 411 -11.40 0.34 27.18
N MET A 412 -10.28 0.79 26.60
CA MET A 412 -10.34 1.69 25.44
C MET A 412 -10.85 0.88 24.26
N VAL A 413 -11.91 1.36 23.62
CA VAL A 413 -12.59 0.63 22.54
C VAL A 413 -12.36 1.29 21.20
N GLY A 414 -12.15 0.46 20.19
CA GLY A 414 -11.90 0.91 18.83
C GLY A 414 -13.11 0.72 17.89
N VAL A 415 -13.22 1.62 16.91
CA VAL A 415 -13.97 1.38 15.66
C VAL A 415 -12.95 1.28 14.55
N PHE A 416 -12.64 0.06 14.10
CA PHE A 416 -11.59 -0.20 13.13
C PHE A 416 -12.05 0.01 11.69
N VAL A 417 -11.12 0.50 10.87
CA VAL A 417 -11.28 0.71 9.43
C VAL A 417 -10.27 -0.21 8.73
N ASP A 418 -10.74 -1.26 8.06
CA ASP A 418 -9.88 -2.31 7.48
C ASP A 418 -9.66 -2.20 5.96
N GLY A 419 -10.04 -1.08 5.35
CA GLY A 419 -9.79 -0.79 3.94
C GLY A 419 -10.36 0.56 3.50
N PRO A 420 -10.24 0.90 2.20
CA PRO A 420 -10.67 2.19 1.67
C PRO A 420 -12.16 2.51 1.88
N GLY A 421 -12.45 3.60 2.60
CA GLY A 421 -13.78 4.14 2.83
C GLY A 421 -14.20 4.21 4.32
N CYS A 422 -14.03 5.37 4.95
CA CYS A 422 -14.59 5.66 6.28
C CYS A 422 -16.02 6.21 6.16
N THR A 423 -17.01 5.37 5.87
CA THR A 423 -18.42 5.80 5.90
C THR A 423 -19.30 4.81 6.65
N VAL A 424 -20.38 5.29 7.26
CA VAL A 424 -21.42 4.43 7.86
C VAL A 424 -22.19 3.55 6.85
N GLY A 425 -21.97 3.76 5.55
CA GLY A 425 -22.45 2.85 4.50
C GLY A 425 -21.63 1.56 4.40
N ASP A 426 -20.42 1.52 4.99
CA ASP A 426 -19.66 0.28 5.17
C ASP A 426 -20.32 -0.57 6.27
N SER A 427 -20.68 -1.80 5.92
CA SER A 427 -21.39 -2.71 6.84
C SER A 427 -20.54 -3.11 8.06
N LYS A 428 -19.22 -3.26 7.91
CA LYS A 428 -18.32 -3.62 9.02
C LYS A 428 -18.18 -2.47 10.02
N ILE A 429 -18.14 -1.23 9.53
CA ILE A 429 -18.13 -0.04 10.40
C ILE A 429 -19.49 0.09 11.11
N ALA A 430 -20.60 -0.07 10.39
CA ALA A 430 -21.94 -0.01 10.95
C ALA A 430 -22.22 -1.12 11.99
N GLU A 431 -21.70 -2.33 11.77
CA GLU A 431 -21.76 -3.47 12.70
C GLU A 431 -21.00 -3.17 14.00
N GLN A 432 -19.77 -2.66 13.91
CA GLN A 432 -18.98 -2.26 15.10
C GLN A 432 -19.68 -1.17 15.92
N ILE A 433 -20.19 -0.12 15.26
CA ILE A 433 -20.95 0.95 15.92
C ILE A 433 -22.21 0.36 16.60
N THR A 434 -22.94 -0.50 15.91
CA THR A 434 -24.14 -1.15 16.47
C THR A 434 -23.80 -2.05 17.67
N ALA A 435 -22.71 -2.82 17.59
CA ALA A 435 -22.25 -3.69 18.66
C ALA A 435 -21.84 -2.89 19.90
N LEU A 436 -21.04 -1.83 19.75
CA LEU A 436 -20.66 -0.93 20.85
C LEU A 436 -21.88 -0.27 21.49
N LYS A 437 -22.80 0.26 20.67
CA LYS A 437 -24.04 0.90 21.11
C LYS A 437 -24.92 -0.04 21.94
N ASN A 438 -25.01 -1.31 21.54
CA ASN A 438 -25.78 -2.33 22.25
C ASN A 438 -25.07 -2.84 23.52
N TRP A 439 -23.74 -2.89 23.52
CA TRP A 439 -22.94 -3.31 24.67
C TRP A 439 -23.03 -2.30 25.81
N GLY A 440 -22.92 -1.01 25.52
CA GLY A 440 -23.34 0.08 26.40
C GLY A 440 -22.64 0.21 27.76
N LYS A 441 -21.58 -0.56 28.04
CA LYS A 441 -20.81 -0.53 29.31
C LYS A 441 -19.91 0.73 29.39
N TRP A 442 -20.47 1.92 29.18
CA TRP A 442 -19.72 3.17 29.02
C TRP A 442 -18.86 3.57 30.23
N GLU A 443 -19.26 3.20 31.44
CA GLU A 443 -18.52 3.50 32.69
C GLU A 443 -17.13 2.82 32.75
N MET A 444 -16.89 1.74 31.99
CA MET A 444 -15.57 1.10 31.90
C MET A 444 -14.74 1.58 30.71
N VAL A 445 -15.23 2.53 29.90
CA VAL A 445 -14.55 3.03 28.70
C VAL A 445 -13.88 4.38 28.99
N PRO A 446 -12.55 4.46 29.11
CA PRO A 446 -11.87 5.73 29.39
C PRO A 446 -11.63 6.55 28.11
N LEU A 447 -11.65 5.92 26.94
CA LEU A 447 -11.41 6.54 25.62
C LEU A 447 -12.05 5.70 24.51
N ILE A 448 -12.67 6.36 23.53
CA ILE A 448 -13.06 5.74 22.24
C ILE A 448 -12.08 6.18 21.15
N VAL A 449 -11.54 5.21 20.40
CA VAL A 449 -10.60 5.45 19.29
C VAL A 449 -11.26 5.07 17.97
N VAL A 450 -11.50 6.05 17.10
CA VAL A 450 -12.19 5.86 15.82
C VAL A 450 -11.18 5.91 14.69
N GLY A 451 -10.96 4.76 14.04
CA GLY A 451 -9.88 4.58 13.07
C GLY A 451 -8.52 4.27 13.72
N ASN A 452 -7.67 3.60 12.95
CA ASN A 452 -6.28 3.32 13.33
C ASN A 452 -5.40 3.41 12.10
N GLU A 453 -4.60 4.48 12.00
CA GLU A 453 -3.75 4.79 10.86
C GLU A 453 -4.53 4.82 9.53
N ALA A 454 -5.83 5.16 9.58
CA ALA A 454 -6.73 5.16 8.42
C ALA A 454 -6.35 6.24 7.39
N VAL A 455 -5.76 7.36 7.83
CA VAL A 455 -5.28 8.44 6.97
C VAL A 455 -3.91 8.10 6.39
N ILE A 456 -2.94 7.63 7.19
CA ILE A 456 -1.62 7.25 6.66
C ILE A 456 -1.69 6.07 5.68
N ASN A 457 -2.57 5.10 5.92
CA ASN A 457 -2.82 3.99 4.98
C ASN A 457 -3.58 4.41 3.71
N GLY A 458 -4.02 5.67 3.62
CA GLY A 458 -4.79 6.17 2.47
C GLY A 458 -6.19 5.57 2.35
N PHE A 459 -6.68 4.88 3.38
CA PHE A 459 -8.02 4.33 3.42
C PHE A 459 -9.08 5.44 3.49
N CYS A 460 -8.75 6.54 4.16
CA CYS A 460 -9.66 7.65 4.41
C CYS A 460 -8.94 9.00 4.35
N THR A 461 -9.65 10.05 3.98
CA THR A 461 -9.19 11.42 4.24
C THR A 461 -9.40 11.79 5.71
N ALA A 462 -8.66 12.79 6.19
CA ALA A 462 -8.87 13.36 7.53
C ALA A 462 -10.32 13.85 7.75
N GLN A 463 -10.99 14.34 6.69
CA GLN A 463 -12.39 14.71 6.74
C GLN A 463 -13.31 13.50 6.98
N GLN A 464 -13.11 12.38 6.28
CA GLN A 464 -13.95 11.19 6.46
C GLN A 464 -13.78 10.56 7.85
N VAL A 465 -12.55 10.57 8.40
CA VAL A 465 -12.31 10.16 9.79
C VAL A 465 -13.02 11.11 10.76
N ALA A 466 -13.03 12.41 10.50
CA ALA A 466 -13.75 13.38 11.32
C ALA A 466 -15.27 13.17 11.30
N GLU A 467 -15.86 12.95 10.13
CA GLU A 467 -17.28 12.62 9.93
C GLU A 467 -17.67 11.31 10.65
N LEU A 468 -16.77 10.31 10.64
CA LEU A 468 -16.97 9.07 11.38
C LEU A 468 -16.90 9.26 12.90
N ILE A 469 -16.00 10.11 13.40
CA ILE A 469 -15.96 10.51 14.83
C ILE A 469 -17.25 11.21 15.25
N GLU A 470 -17.76 12.16 14.46
CA GLU A 470 -19.02 12.84 14.76
C GLU A 470 -20.21 11.88 14.74
N THR A 471 -20.22 10.91 13.82
CA THR A 471 -21.23 9.85 13.79
C THR A 471 -21.17 9.00 15.06
N CYS A 472 -19.98 8.55 15.47
CA CYS A 472 -19.82 7.78 16.71
C CYS A 472 -20.27 8.60 17.95
N LYS A 473 -19.97 9.91 17.98
CA LYS A 473 -20.47 10.84 19.02
C LYS A 473 -21.99 10.96 19.05
N HIS A 474 -22.67 10.84 17.90
CA HIS A 474 -24.13 10.84 17.82
C HIS A 474 -24.73 9.51 18.31
N GLU A 475 -24.21 8.39 17.80
CA GLU A 475 -24.73 7.05 18.09
C GLU A 475 -24.48 6.61 19.53
N PHE A 476 -23.32 6.97 20.11
CA PHE A 476 -22.95 6.66 21.49
C PHE A 476 -23.43 7.73 22.48
N SER A 477 -24.68 8.17 22.35
CA SER A 477 -25.30 9.23 23.18
C SER A 477 -25.26 9.01 24.70
N GLY A 478 -25.03 7.79 25.17
CA GLY A 478 -24.82 7.46 26.59
C GLY A 478 -23.38 7.59 27.07
N TYR A 479 -22.40 7.73 26.16
CA TYR A 479 -20.99 7.85 26.48
C TYR A 479 -20.59 9.32 26.67
N THR A 480 -19.97 9.63 27.81
CA THR A 480 -19.59 11.00 28.21
C THR A 480 -18.09 11.26 28.16
N GLY A 481 -17.28 10.23 27.91
CA GLY A 481 -15.83 10.32 27.82
C GLY A 481 -15.32 10.91 26.48
N PRO A 482 -13.98 10.94 26.31
CA PRO A 482 -13.32 11.49 25.15
C PRO A 482 -13.33 10.56 23.93
N PHE A 483 -13.26 11.17 22.75
CA PHE A 483 -12.99 10.49 21.48
C PHE A 483 -11.65 10.95 20.90
N THR A 484 -11.02 10.08 20.13
CA THR A 484 -9.87 10.42 19.28
C THR A 484 -9.83 9.52 18.04
N THR A 485 -8.85 9.73 17.17
CA THR A 485 -8.34 8.74 16.21
C THR A 485 -6.92 8.37 16.60
N ALA A 486 -6.42 7.21 16.18
CA ALA A 486 -5.00 6.89 16.24
C ALA A 486 -4.37 7.16 14.87
N GLU A 487 -3.46 8.12 14.77
CA GLU A 487 -2.70 8.43 13.55
C GLU A 487 -1.23 8.71 13.91
N THR A 488 -0.31 8.63 12.95
CA THR A 488 1.09 8.96 13.24
C THR A 488 1.31 10.47 13.37
N VAL A 489 2.41 10.87 14.03
CA VAL A 489 2.79 12.28 14.22
C VAL A 489 2.83 13.07 12.90
N ASN A 490 3.33 12.45 11.83
CA ASN A 490 3.42 13.09 10.51
C ASN A 490 2.06 13.29 9.82
N ILE A 491 1.00 12.60 10.24
CA ILE A 491 -0.37 12.90 9.80
C ILE A 491 -0.89 14.10 10.58
N TRP A 492 -0.80 14.08 11.92
CA TRP A 492 -1.22 15.21 12.76
C TRP A 492 -0.55 16.54 12.38
N GLN A 493 0.69 16.50 11.87
CA GLN A 493 1.39 17.68 11.38
C GLN A 493 0.85 18.29 10.07
N GLN A 494 -0.02 17.60 9.32
CA GLN A 494 -0.60 18.10 8.07
C GLN A 494 -1.71 19.12 8.33
N GLU A 495 -1.80 20.15 7.48
CA GLU A 495 -2.82 21.20 7.63
C GLU A 495 -4.25 20.66 7.48
N ASP A 496 -4.50 19.70 6.58
CA ASP A 496 -5.82 19.07 6.45
C ASP A 496 -6.19 18.24 7.69
N ALA A 497 -5.23 17.49 8.24
CA ALA A 497 -5.45 16.76 9.49
C ALA A 497 -5.78 17.71 10.65
N LYS A 498 -5.07 18.83 10.77
CA LYS A 498 -5.40 19.88 11.75
C LYS A 498 -6.79 20.46 11.51
N ALA A 499 -7.12 20.80 10.27
CA ALA A 499 -8.37 21.46 9.93
C ALA A 499 -9.60 20.57 10.21
N TYR A 500 -9.53 19.28 9.93
CA TYR A 500 -10.67 18.36 10.08
C TYR A 500 -10.68 17.59 11.41
N LEU A 501 -9.54 17.10 11.91
CA LEU A 501 -9.51 16.26 13.12
C LEU A 501 -9.48 17.09 14.41
N CYS A 502 -8.70 18.18 14.46
CA CYS A 502 -8.60 18.99 15.70
C CYS A 502 -9.95 19.52 16.21
N PRO A 503 -10.93 19.92 15.38
CA PRO A 503 -12.26 20.32 15.89
C PRO A 503 -13.02 19.18 16.58
N VAL A 504 -12.91 17.94 16.07
CA VAL A 504 -13.81 16.84 16.45
C VAL A 504 -13.24 15.88 17.50
N VAL A 505 -11.91 15.76 17.66
CA VAL A 505 -11.33 14.94 18.73
C VAL A 505 -11.37 15.66 20.08
N ASP A 506 -11.41 14.92 21.18
CA ASP A 506 -11.31 15.49 22.53
C ASP A 506 -9.86 15.45 23.06
N VAL A 507 -9.04 14.49 22.57
CA VAL A 507 -7.59 14.36 22.79
C VAL A 507 -6.87 13.95 21.48
N ILE A 508 -5.55 14.10 21.43
CA ILE A 508 -4.72 13.81 20.23
C ILE A 508 -4.02 12.46 20.41
N GLY A 509 -4.61 11.40 19.86
CA GLY A 509 -4.05 10.05 19.89
C GLY A 509 -3.01 9.81 18.80
N THR A 510 -1.79 9.44 19.17
CA THR A 510 -0.72 9.16 18.20
C THR A 510 -0.11 7.77 18.33
N ASN A 511 0.22 7.16 17.20
CA ASN A 511 1.11 6.00 17.14
C ASN A 511 2.55 6.48 16.96
N ALA A 512 3.47 6.01 17.79
CA ALA A 512 4.84 6.52 17.86
C ALA A 512 5.83 5.42 18.29
N HIS A 513 6.31 4.63 17.34
CA HIS A 513 7.24 3.53 17.59
C HIS A 513 8.68 3.99 17.34
N ALA A 514 9.49 4.04 18.41
CA ALA A 514 10.89 4.47 18.33
C ALA A 514 11.74 3.62 17.37
N PHE A 515 11.40 2.33 17.23
CA PHE A 515 12.12 1.39 16.37
C PHE A 515 12.21 1.81 14.89
N PHE A 516 11.19 2.51 14.36
CA PHE A 516 11.22 2.98 12.96
C PHE A 516 12.06 4.26 12.75
N ASN A 517 12.60 4.84 13.83
CA ASN A 517 13.61 5.90 13.73
C ASN A 517 15.01 5.28 13.76
N SER A 518 15.69 5.24 12.61
CA SER A 518 16.99 4.58 12.48
C SER A 518 18.14 5.21 13.29
N GLU A 519 17.93 6.40 13.85
CA GLU A 519 18.90 7.12 14.67
C GLU A 519 18.66 6.97 16.18
N THR A 520 17.60 6.26 16.59
CA THR A 520 17.23 6.04 17.99
C THR A 520 17.72 4.67 18.45
N SER A 521 18.54 4.63 19.51
CA SER A 521 18.87 3.37 20.20
C SER A 521 17.74 2.93 21.13
N ALA A 522 17.70 1.65 21.52
CA ALA A 522 16.73 1.14 22.48
C ALA A 522 16.70 1.96 23.80
N SER A 523 17.88 2.36 24.31
CA SER A 523 18.01 3.19 25.51
C SER A 523 17.51 4.64 25.37
N GLU A 524 17.26 5.09 24.14
CA GLU A 524 16.74 6.42 23.82
C GLU A 524 15.26 6.38 23.38
N ALA A 525 14.66 5.19 23.32
CA ALA A 525 13.30 4.99 22.84
C ALA A 525 12.28 5.85 23.60
N GLY A 526 12.34 5.89 24.93
CA GLY A 526 11.43 6.70 25.74
C GLY A 526 11.54 8.20 25.46
N LYS A 527 12.76 8.72 25.29
CA LYS A 527 12.99 10.13 24.94
C LYS A 527 12.46 10.46 23.55
N PHE A 528 12.62 9.54 22.59
CA PHE A 528 12.01 9.68 21.28
C PHE A 528 10.49 9.73 21.38
N VAL A 529 9.85 8.74 22.03
CA VAL A 529 8.39 8.67 22.18
C VAL A 529 7.84 9.87 22.93
N LYS A 530 8.51 10.31 24.00
CA LYS A 530 8.18 11.52 24.75
C LYS A 530 8.27 12.78 23.86
N SER A 531 9.30 12.90 23.02
CA SER A 531 9.39 14.02 22.06
C SER A 531 8.26 13.99 21.02
N GLN A 532 7.81 12.81 20.60
CA GLN A 532 6.67 12.66 19.68
C GLN A 532 5.35 13.05 20.36
N LEU A 533 5.15 12.65 21.61
CA LEU A 533 4.03 13.04 22.46
C LEU A 533 3.97 14.57 22.68
N ASP A 534 5.10 15.20 22.96
CA ASP A 534 5.19 16.65 23.15
C ASP A 534 4.94 17.41 21.83
N LEU A 535 5.41 16.87 20.70
CA LEU A 535 5.11 17.40 19.36
C LEU A 535 3.60 17.36 19.08
N VAL A 536 2.92 16.21 19.24
CA VAL A 536 1.48 16.13 18.94
C VAL A 536 0.65 16.98 19.89
N SER A 537 1.04 17.06 21.16
CA SER A 537 0.38 17.93 22.16
C SER A 537 0.41 19.43 21.80
N SER A 538 1.29 19.85 20.89
CA SER A 538 1.35 21.25 20.42
C SER A 538 0.41 21.57 19.25
N ILE A 539 -0.26 20.57 18.67
CA ILE A 539 -0.92 20.68 17.36
C ILE A 539 -2.35 21.24 17.45
N CYS A 540 -3.19 20.70 18.33
CA CYS A 540 -4.61 21.08 18.43
C CYS A 540 -4.93 22.07 19.57
N GLY A 541 -3.99 22.98 19.89
CA GLY A 541 -4.14 23.95 20.98
C GLY A 541 -3.99 23.30 22.36
N ASP A 542 -4.91 23.58 23.28
CA ASP A 542 -4.87 23.07 24.67
C ASP A 542 -5.26 21.58 24.82
N LYS A 543 -5.31 20.81 23.72
CA LYS A 543 -5.72 19.40 23.73
C LYS A 543 -4.56 18.50 24.09
N GLU A 544 -4.80 17.62 25.05
CA GLU A 544 -3.84 16.66 25.55
C GLU A 544 -3.47 15.62 24.49
N GLY A 545 -2.16 15.39 24.30
CA GLY A 545 -1.65 14.29 23.51
C GLY A 545 -1.54 12.99 24.31
N ILE A 546 -1.66 11.87 23.62
CA ILE A 546 -1.61 10.50 24.15
C ILE A 546 -0.89 9.61 23.13
N VAL A 547 -0.03 8.70 23.57
CA VAL A 547 0.57 7.67 22.69
C VAL A 547 -0.29 6.40 22.76
N LEU A 548 -0.99 6.09 21.67
CA LEU A 548 -1.93 4.96 21.58
C LEU A 548 -1.31 3.65 21.12
N GLU A 549 -0.12 3.70 20.50
CA GLU A 549 0.75 2.56 20.24
C GLU A 549 2.21 3.01 20.31
N THR A 550 3.00 2.25 21.05
CA THR A 550 4.46 2.32 21.02
C THR A 550 5.05 1.01 21.53
N GLY A 551 6.28 0.70 21.11
CA GLY A 551 6.97 -0.50 21.55
C GLY A 551 8.30 -0.67 20.84
N TRP A 552 8.77 -1.91 20.85
CA TRP A 552 9.97 -2.34 20.16
C TRP A 552 9.85 -3.83 19.80
N PRO A 553 10.39 -4.32 18.69
CA PRO A 553 10.33 -5.74 18.34
C PRO A 553 11.48 -6.55 18.97
N SER A 554 11.14 -7.75 19.46
CA SER A 554 12.05 -8.73 20.04
C SER A 554 12.96 -9.44 19.01
N GLN A 555 12.63 -9.35 17.72
CA GLN A 555 13.36 -9.94 16.61
C GLN A 555 13.03 -9.20 15.31
N GLY A 556 13.98 -9.16 14.37
CA GLY A 556 13.79 -8.51 13.06
C GLY A 556 15.11 -8.00 12.47
N THR A 557 15.03 -7.37 11.30
CA THR A 557 16.14 -6.63 10.71
C THR A 557 16.32 -5.31 11.45
N SER A 558 17.55 -5.02 11.89
CA SER A 558 17.87 -3.76 12.57
C SER A 558 17.83 -2.58 11.60
N LEU A 559 17.26 -1.45 12.04
CA LEU A 559 17.17 -0.22 11.28
C LEU A 559 18.19 0.79 11.82
N GLY A 560 19.41 0.80 11.28
CA GLY A 560 20.49 1.66 11.79
C GLY A 560 20.85 1.34 13.25
N LYS A 561 20.63 2.29 14.17
CA LYS A 561 20.81 2.11 15.62
C LYS A 561 19.63 1.40 16.30
N ALA A 562 18.48 1.30 15.64
CA ALA A 562 17.32 0.57 16.15
C ALA A 562 17.52 -0.94 15.93
N VAL A 563 18.21 -1.58 16.88
CA VAL A 563 18.48 -3.02 16.88
C VAL A 563 17.29 -3.77 17.46
N ALA A 564 16.70 -4.69 16.70
CA ALA A 564 15.65 -5.60 17.18
C ALA A 564 16.28 -6.73 17.99
N GLY A 565 15.68 -7.08 19.13
CA GLY A 565 16.22 -8.07 20.06
C GLY A 565 15.46 -8.08 21.39
N THR A 566 15.47 -9.20 22.12
CA THR A 566 14.76 -9.34 23.40
C THR A 566 15.35 -8.44 24.50
N THR A 567 16.67 -8.24 24.51
CA THR A 567 17.33 -7.36 25.47
C THR A 567 17.05 -5.89 25.13
N GLU A 568 17.11 -5.56 23.84
CA GLU A 568 16.84 -4.24 23.28
C GLU A 568 15.38 -3.85 23.52
N GLN A 569 14.43 -4.77 23.33
CA GLN A 569 13.02 -4.56 23.63
C GLN A 569 12.80 -4.26 25.12
N ALA A 570 13.38 -5.05 26.02
CA ALA A 570 13.29 -4.79 27.47
C ALA A 570 13.86 -3.41 27.85
N ILE A 571 15.00 -3.01 27.26
CA ILE A 571 15.59 -1.67 27.45
C ILE A 571 14.66 -0.57 26.93
N ALA A 572 14.08 -0.75 25.74
CA ALA A 572 13.20 0.22 25.10
C ALA A 572 11.88 0.39 25.83
N ILE A 573 11.21 -0.71 26.20
CA ILE A 573 9.95 -0.69 26.96
C ILE A 573 10.17 -0.01 28.32
N LYS A 574 11.25 -0.34 29.03
CA LYS A 574 11.62 0.33 30.28
C LYS A 574 11.83 1.83 30.07
N SER A 575 12.60 2.22 29.06
CA SER A 575 12.85 3.64 28.73
C SER A 575 11.55 4.40 28.45
N ILE A 576 10.62 3.80 27.71
CA ILE A 576 9.30 4.37 27.41
C ILE A 576 8.46 4.55 28.68
N VAL A 577 8.42 3.54 29.55
CA VAL A 577 7.66 3.59 30.80
C VAL A 577 8.24 4.61 31.78
N GLU A 578 9.56 4.76 31.85
CA GLU A 578 10.23 5.77 32.69
C GLU A 578 10.01 7.22 32.21
N GLU A 579 9.93 7.46 30.89
CA GLU A 579 9.84 8.82 30.31
C GLU A 579 8.39 9.29 30.05
N CYS A 580 7.45 8.36 29.75
CA CYS A 580 6.06 8.70 29.41
C CYS A 580 5.05 7.54 29.62
N GLY A 581 5.32 6.60 30.53
CA GLY A 581 4.43 5.45 30.78
C GLY A 581 3.00 5.86 31.10
N ASP A 582 2.83 6.92 31.87
CA ASP A 582 1.54 7.53 32.23
C ASP A 582 0.69 7.95 31.01
N LYS A 583 1.28 8.12 29.82
CA LYS A 583 0.54 8.50 28.59
C LYS A 583 0.79 7.57 27.41
N ALA A 584 1.37 6.40 27.66
CA ALA A 584 1.71 5.43 26.65
C ALA A 584 0.92 4.12 26.79
N VAL A 585 0.41 3.65 25.65
CA VAL A 585 -0.14 2.32 25.47
C VAL A 585 0.92 1.45 24.79
N LEU A 586 1.37 0.40 25.47
CA LEU A 586 2.38 -0.50 24.91
C LEU A 586 1.77 -1.45 23.88
N PHE A 587 2.50 -1.66 22.79
CA PHE A 587 2.18 -2.56 21.69
C PHE A 587 3.23 -3.68 21.63
N SER A 588 2.86 -4.96 21.72
CA SER A 588 1.53 -5.58 21.96
C SER A 588 1.65 -6.67 23.04
N LEU A 589 0.56 -7.24 23.58
CA LEU A 589 0.71 -8.31 24.58
C LEU A 589 1.47 -9.53 24.02
N TYR A 590 1.02 -10.04 22.87
CA TYR A 590 1.57 -11.22 22.21
C TYR A 590 2.27 -10.90 20.89
N ASP A 591 3.14 -11.82 20.48
CA ASP A 591 3.75 -11.88 19.16
C ASP A 591 2.70 -12.32 18.11
N ASP A 592 2.48 -11.53 17.07
CA ASP A 592 1.46 -11.83 16.05
C ASP A 592 2.06 -12.57 14.83
N LYS A 593 2.30 -13.88 14.93
CA LYS A 593 2.98 -14.67 13.86
C LYS A 593 2.19 -14.75 12.55
N TRP A 594 0.89 -14.49 12.61
CA TRP A 594 -0.02 -14.40 11.47
C TRP A 594 0.18 -13.15 10.60
N LYS A 595 0.93 -12.14 11.06
CA LYS A 595 1.28 -10.95 10.26
C LYS A 595 2.33 -11.23 9.19
N SER A 596 2.42 -10.31 8.23
CA SER A 596 3.42 -10.35 7.16
C SER A 596 4.85 -10.37 7.70
N SER A 597 5.70 -11.20 7.11
CA SER A 597 7.17 -11.15 7.24
C SER A 597 7.84 -10.39 6.10
N ALA A 598 7.08 -9.96 5.08
CA ALA A 598 7.55 -9.24 3.91
C ALA A 598 7.61 -7.72 4.14
N THR A 599 8.13 -7.33 5.31
CA THR A 599 8.18 -5.94 5.77
C THR A 599 9.60 -5.38 5.64
N GLN A 600 9.74 -4.06 5.74
CA GLN A 600 11.06 -3.41 5.72
C GLN A 600 12.00 -3.84 6.86
N CYS A 601 11.45 -4.33 7.97
CA CYS A 601 12.19 -4.86 9.12
C CYS A 601 12.20 -6.41 9.13
N GLY A 602 11.90 -7.05 7.99
CA GLY A 602 11.74 -8.50 7.88
C GLY A 602 10.59 -9.00 8.76
N VAL A 603 10.88 -9.90 9.69
CA VAL A 603 9.87 -10.51 10.58
C VAL A 603 9.38 -9.61 11.73
N CYS A 604 9.81 -8.34 11.84
CA CYS A 604 9.61 -7.61 13.11
C CYS A 604 8.14 -7.41 13.51
N GLU A 605 7.23 -7.31 12.54
CA GLU A 605 5.77 -7.26 12.78
C GLU A 605 5.21 -8.48 13.51
N GLN A 606 5.88 -9.62 13.42
CA GLN A 606 5.51 -10.85 14.12
C GLN A 606 6.06 -10.91 15.57
N HIS A 607 6.75 -9.87 16.04
CA HIS A 607 7.66 -9.97 17.20
C HIS A 607 7.56 -8.83 18.23
N TRP A 608 6.42 -8.12 18.32
CA TRP A 608 6.20 -7.00 19.25
C TRP A 608 5.70 -7.41 20.65
N GLY A 609 5.54 -8.71 20.94
CA GLY A 609 4.93 -9.22 22.17
C GLY A 609 5.71 -8.94 23.45
N ILE A 610 5.13 -8.16 24.37
CA ILE A 610 5.75 -7.76 25.63
C ILE A 610 5.43 -8.68 26.83
N LYS A 611 4.61 -9.74 26.66
CA LYS A 611 4.18 -10.57 27.79
C LYS A 611 5.33 -11.04 28.69
N HIS A 612 6.44 -11.47 28.08
CA HIS A 612 7.62 -11.95 28.79
C HIS A 612 8.34 -10.84 29.61
N ILE A 613 8.17 -9.57 29.24
CA ILE A 613 8.66 -8.42 30.01
C ILE A 613 7.72 -8.19 31.20
N LEU A 614 6.41 -8.26 31.00
CA LEU A 614 5.43 -8.18 32.08
C LEU A 614 5.55 -9.36 33.08
N ASP A 615 5.97 -10.54 32.63
CA ASP A 615 6.30 -11.70 33.47
C ASP A 615 7.55 -11.48 34.35
N LEU A 616 8.45 -10.56 33.97
CA LEU A 616 9.65 -10.19 34.73
C LEU A 616 9.43 -8.99 35.66
N GLY A 617 8.37 -8.21 35.44
CA GLY A 617 8.16 -6.89 36.01
C GLY A 617 8.81 -5.78 35.17
N LEU A 618 8.18 -4.60 35.16
CA LEU A 618 8.64 -3.39 34.45
C LEU A 618 9.67 -2.59 35.26
#